data_AF-A0A2S1QTP4-F1
#
_entry.id   AF-A0A2S1QTP4-F1
#
_cell.length_a   1.000
_cell.length_b   1.000
_cell.length_c   1.000
_cell.angle_alpha   90.00
_cell.angle_beta   90.00
_cell.angle_gamma   90.00
#
_symmetry.space_group_name_H-M   'P 1'
#
loop_
_entity.id
_entity.type
_entity.pdbx_description
1 polymer ?
#
loop_
_entity_poly.entity_id
_entity_poly.type
_entity_poly.pdbx_seq_one_letter_code
_entity_poly.pdbx_strand_id
1 'polypeptide(L)' 'MRYPISYETVHEFVLDNNLTENDTILLHPEDYSVVAAEYLSENNFTLYRPVEVLGIKVLEDTDGEVKRKHIYVMPLAAS' A
#
# COMPACT_ATOMS: atom_id res chain seq x y z
N MET A 1 2.44 5.32 -18.58
CA MET A 1 1.37 6.05 -17.87
C MET A 1 1.77 6.11 -16.42
N ARG A 2 1.78 7.30 -15.81
CA ARG A 2 2.14 7.47 -14.39
C ARG A 2 0.82 7.56 -13.63
N TYR A 3 0.20 6.41 -13.40
CA TYR A 3 -1.08 6.37 -12.70
C TYR A 3 -0.92 6.97 -11.30
N PRO A 4 -1.86 7.80 -10.83
CA PRO A 4 -1.89 8.20 -9.42
C PRO A 4 -1.99 6.94 -8.57
N ILE A 5 -1.31 6.93 -7.42
CA ILE A 5 -1.42 5.80 -6.49
C ILE A 5 -2.88 5.71 -6.01
N SER A 6 -3.45 4.51 -6.17
CA SER A 6 -4.82 4.13 -5.80
C SER A 6 -4.79 2.68 -5.30
N TYR A 7 -5.87 2.22 -4.68
CA TYR A 7 -6.03 0.83 -4.25
C TYR A 7 -5.82 -0.13 -5.43
N GLU A 8 -6.46 0.14 -6.58
CA GLU A 8 -6.29 -0.66 -7.80
C GLU A 8 -4.84 -0.66 -8.30
N THR A 9 -4.16 0.51 -8.29
CA THR A 9 -2.76 0.58 -8.75
C THR A 9 -1.83 -0.24 -7.86
N VAL A 10 -2.07 -0.24 -6.54
CA VAL A 10 -1.32 -1.06 -5.59
C VAL A 10 -1.64 -2.55 -5.80
N HIS A 11 -2.90 -2.88 -6.09
CA HIS A 11 -3.34 -4.23 -6.41
C HIS A 11 -2.65 -4.79 -7.66
N GLU A 12 -2.63 -4.04 -8.76
CA GLU A 12 -1.88 -4.39 -9.98
C GLU A 12 -0.39 -4.53 -9.69
N PHE A 13 0.19 -3.61 -8.92
CA PHE A 13 1.61 -3.65 -8.57
C PHE A 13 2.01 -4.92 -7.80
N VAL A 14 1.17 -5.36 -6.87
CA VAL A 14 1.37 -6.63 -6.14
C VAL A 14 1.44 -7.81 -7.10
N LEU A 15 0.51 -7.88 -8.06
CA LEU A 15 0.43 -8.97 -9.04
C LEU A 15 1.62 -8.94 -9.99
N ASP A 16 1.94 -7.76 -10.53
CA ASP A 16 3.03 -7.56 -11.49
C ASP A 16 4.42 -7.88 -10.92
N ASN A 17 4.59 -7.71 -9.60
CA ASN A 17 5.86 -7.95 -8.92
C ASN A 17 5.89 -9.25 -8.11
N ASN A 18 4.82 -10.07 -8.18
CA ASN A 18 4.70 -11.33 -7.43
C ASN A 18 4.99 -11.16 -5.93
N LEU A 19 4.51 -10.06 -5.34
CA LEU A 19 4.71 -9.81 -3.92
C LEU A 19 3.99 -10.84 -3.06
N THR A 20 4.54 -11.10 -1.89
CA THR A 20 4.06 -12.12 -0.95
C THR A 20 3.73 -11.49 0.40
N GLU A 21 3.08 -12.24 1.29
CA GLU A 21 2.82 -11.83 2.68
C GLU A 21 4.09 -11.48 3.50
N ASN A 22 5.28 -11.83 3.00
CA ASN A 22 6.56 -11.45 3.59
C ASN A 22 7.06 -10.09 3.09
N ASP A 23 6.34 -9.44 2.20
CA ASP A 23 6.63 -8.10 1.71
C ASP A 23 5.74 -7.09 2.43
N THR A 24 6.23 -5.88 2.59
CA THR A 24 5.46 -4.76 3.13
C THR A 24 5.59 -3.59 2.18
N ILE A 25 4.46 -3.02 1.79
CA ILE A 25 4.42 -1.84 0.94
C ILE A 25 4.43 -0.60 1.84
N LEU A 26 5.37 0.30 1.62
CA LEU A 26 5.37 1.64 2.20
C LEU A 26 4.98 2.67 1.14
N LEU A 27 4.09 3.57 1.53
CA LEU A 27 3.63 4.68 0.71
C LEU A 27 3.84 6.01 1.44
N HIS A 28 4.04 7.07 0.66
CA HIS A 28 3.99 8.43 1.18
C HIS A 28 2.63 8.71 1.88
N PRO A 29 2.58 9.48 2.98
CA PRO A 29 1.35 9.74 3.75
C PRO A 29 0.12 10.17 2.92
N GLU A 30 0.33 11.04 1.94
CA GLU A 30 -0.74 11.49 1.04
C GLU A 30 -1.27 10.36 0.14
N ASP A 31 -0.39 9.46 -0.33
CA ASP A 31 -0.79 8.35 -1.19
C ASP A 31 -1.43 7.24 -0.35
N TYR A 32 -0.90 6.96 0.85
CA TYR A 32 -1.50 6.06 1.82
C TYR A 32 -2.94 6.47 2.17
N SER A 33 -3.17 7.78 2.40
CA SER A 33 -4.50 8.31 2.71
C SER A 33 -5.52 8.05 1.60
N VAL A 34 -5.09 8.12 0.33
CA VAL A 34 -5.95 7.81 -0.83
C VAL A 34 -6.29 6.31 -0.83
N VAL A 35 -5.27 5.44 -0.73
CA VAL A 35 -5.47 3.99 -0.73
C VAL A 35 -6.33 3.55 0.46
N ALA A 36 -6.12 4.13 1.65
CA ALA A 36 -6.92 3.84 2.83
C ALA A 36 -8.39 4.25 2.67
N ALA A 37 -8.65 5.42 2.09
CA ALA A 37 -10.01 5.88 1.83
C ALA A 37 -10.74 4.97 0.83
N GLU A 38 -10.06 4.57 -0.25
CA GLU A 38 -10.61 3.65 -1.25
C GLU A 38 -10.84 2.26 -0.66
N TYR A 39 -9.87 1.72 0.07
CA TYR A 39 -10.01 0.42 0.75
C TYR A 39 -11.20 0.37 1.71
N LEU A 40 -11.39 1.41 2.52
CA LEU A 40 -12.53 1.49 3.44
C LEU A 40 -13.87 1.59 2.69
N SER A 41 -13.90 2.34 1.59
CA SER A 41 -15.08 2.50 0.74
C SER A 41 -15.47 1.18 0.06
N GLU A 42 -14.49 0.48 -0.53
CA GLU A 42 -14.74 -0.77 -1.27
C GLU A 42 -15.17 -1.93 -0.35
N ASN A 43 -14.62 -1.98 0.86
CA ASN A 43 -14.90 -3.05 1.80
C ASN A 43 -16.03 -2.70 2.81
N ASN A 44 -16.67 -1.54 2.63
CA ASN A 44 -17.76 -1.05 3.48
C ASN A 44 -17.42 -1.08 4.99
N PHE A 45 -16.15 -0.80 5.32
CA PHE A 45 -15.67 -0.85 6.70
C PHE A 45 -16.04 0.42 7.46
N THR A 46 -16.48 0.25 8.70
CA THR A 46 -16.86 1.35 9.62
C THR A 46 -15.79 1.66 10.68
N LEU A 47 -14.69 0.92 10.68
CA LEU A 47 -13.60 1.01 11.66
C LEU A 47 -12.24 1.02 10.95
N TYR A 48 -11.27 1.74 11.53
CA TYR A 48 -9.89 1.73 11.04
C TYR A 48 -9.27 0.35 11.21
N ARG A 49 -9.11 -0.37 10.09
CA ARG A 49 -8.26 -1.56 10.00
C ARG A 49 -6.98 -1.21 9.26
N PRO A 50 -5.88 -1.93 9.51
CA PRO A 50 -4.70 -1.86 8.65
C PRO A 50 -5.12 -2.10 7.19
N VAL A 51 -4.59 -1.29 6.29
CA VAL A 51 -4.82 -1.46 4.85
C VAL A 51 -4.04 -2.69 4.41
N GLU A 52 -4.73 -3.60 3.74
CA GLU A 52 -4.18 -4.85 3.24
C GLU A 52 -4.64 -5.07 1.80
N VAL A 53 -3.70 -5.37 0.92
CA VAL A 53 -3.94 -5.63 -0.50
C VAL A 53 -3.43 -7.04 -0.79
N LEU A 54 -4.34 -7.97 -1.13
CA LEU A 54 -4.00 -9.38 -1.39
C LEU A 54 -3.15 -10.07 -0.29
N GLY A 55 -3.39 -9.78 0.99
CA GLY A 55 -2.60 -10.34 2.08
C GLY A 55 -1.35 -9.53 2.46
N ILE A 56 -1.02 -8.49 1.69
CA ILE A 56 0.18 -7.68 1.88
C ILE A 56 -0.18 -6.41 2.63
N LYS A 57 0.61 -6.13 3.67
CA LYS A 57 0.43 -4.92 4.48
C LYS A 57 0.87 -3.69 3.69
N VAL A 58 0.00 -2.69 3.69
CA VAL A 58 0.30 -1.35 3.19
C VAL A 58 0.44 -0.43 4.39
N LEU A 59 1.58 0.23 4.51
CA LEU A 59 1.92 1.13 5.62
C LEU A 59 2.21 2.54 5.11
N GLU A 60 1.99 3.50 5.99
CA GLU A 60 2.42 4.87 5.83
C GLU A 60 3.92 4.99 6.17
N ASP A 61 4.66 5.66 5.31
CA ASP A 61 6.02 6.10 5.59
C ASP A 61 6.01 7.32 6.53
N THR A 62 6.41 7.11 7.78
CA THR A 62 6.52 8.15 8.79
C THR A 62 7.90 8.81 8.84
N ASP A 63 8.90 8.23 8.17
CA ASP A 63 10.29 8.71 8.18
C ASP A 63 10.57 9.69 7.02
N GLY A 64 9.70 9.70 6.00
CA GLY A 64 9.76 10.63 4.87
C GLY A 64 10.73 10.21 3.75
N GLU A 65 11.10 8.93 3.72
CA GLU A 65 12.01 8.33 2.75
C GLU A 65 11.32 8.00 1.41
N VAL A 66 10.01 7.76 1.43
CA VAL A 66 9.20 7.41 0.26
C VAL A 66 8.61 8.67 -0.36
N LYS A 67 9.07 8.98 -1.57
CA LYS A 67 8.53 10.08 -2.35
C LYS A 67 7.09 9.81 -2.77
N ARG A 68 6.28 10.87 -2.81
CA ARG A 68 4.94 10.81 -3.39
C ARG A 68 4.95 10.16 -4.79
N LYS A 69 3.90 9.40 -5.10
CA LYS A 69 3.68 8.62 -6.32
C LYS A 69 4.73 7.54 -6.56
N HIS A 70 5.34 7.02 -5.50
CA HIS A 70 6.22 5.85 -5.55
C HIS A 70 5.75 4.80 -4.56
N ILE A 71 5.83 3.55 -4.98
CA ILE A 71 5.60 2.38 -4.14
C ILE A 71 6.97 1.88 -3.70
N TYR A 72 7.21 1.83 -2.40
CA TYR A 72 8.41 1.22 -1.83
C TYR A 72 8.05 -0.13 -1.24
N VAL A 73 8.90 -1.14 -1.46
CA VAL A 73 8.69 -2.48 -0.92
C VAL A 73 9.81 -2.79 0.05
N MET A 74 9.44 -3.05 1.29
CA MET A 74 10.32 -3.57 2.32
C MET A 74 10.15 -5.09 2.38
N PRO A 75 11.17 -5.88 2.00
CA PRO A 75 11.17 -7.29 2.33
C PRO A 75 11.25 -7.41 3.86
N LEU A 76 10.41 -8.26 4.45
CA LEU A 76 10.51 -8.58 5.87
C LEU A 76 11.86 -9.28 6.07
N ALA A 77 12.86 -8.55 6.56
CA ALA A 77 14.14 -9.14 6.90
C ALA A 77 13.89 -10.18 7.99
N ALA A 78 14.09 -11.46 7.65
CA ALA A 78 14.21 -12.53 8.63
C ALA A 78 15.33 -12.12 9.61
N SER A 79 14.93 -11.64 10.78
CA SER A 79 15.85 -11.42 11.92
C SER A 79 16.11 -12.74 12.61
#